data_AF-A0A453ICL9-F1
#
_entry.id   AF-A0A453ICL9-F1
#
_cell.length_a   1.000
_cell.length_b   1.000
_cell.length_c   1.000
_cell.angle_alpha   90.00
_cell.angle_beta   90.00
_cell.angle_gamma   90.00
#
_symmetry.space_group_name_H-M   'P 1'
#
loop_
_entity.id
_entity.type
_entity.pdbx_description
1 polymer ?
#
loop_
_entity_poly.entity_id
_entity_poly.type
_entity_poly.pdbx_seq_one_letter_code
_entity_poly.pdbx_strand_id
1 'polypeptide(L)'
;MYGETSVCGRRRDMEDAVSVRREFLPDHHFFGVFDGHGCSHVATSCGEQMHKIMVEEADSTRSTRSDDAERWMGVMERSFARMDAEAVSSRSRASGAPTCRCELQLPKCDHVGSMAVVAVVGPRHLVVANCGDSRAIIGREGAAIPLSSDHKPDRPDELERIQAAGGRVIFWDGARVFGVLAMSRAIRDSYLKPFVIPHRAEVLVL
;
A
#
# COMPACT_ATOMS: atom_id res chain seq x y z
N MET A 1 -3.90 22.98 0.02
CA MET A 1 -2.57 23.15 -0.61
C MET A 1 -1.79 21.87 -0.37
N TYR A 2 -1.01 21.40 -1.35
CA TYR A 2 -0.14 20.24 -1.17
C TYR A 2 1.20 20.50 -1.86
N GLY A 3 2.21 19.73 -1.46
CA GLY A 3 3.52 19.67 -2.11
C GLY A 3 4.00 18.23 -2.08
N GLU A 4 4.83 17.87 -3.04
CA GLU A 4 5.35 16.53 -3.22
C GLU A 4 6.78 16.62 -3.73
N THR A 5 7.64 15.76 -3.23
CA THR A 5 8.99 15.57 -3.74
C THR A 5 9.31 14.08 -3.69
N SER A 6 9.90 13.58 -4.76
CA SER A 6 10.27 12.18 -4.90
C SER A 6 11.55 12.13 -5.72
N VAL A 7 12.60 11.54 -5.16
CA VAL A 7 13.94 11.51 -5.74
C VAL A 7 14.58 10.15 -5.45
N CYS A 8 15.33 9.61 -6.42
CA CYS A 8 16.05 8.34 -6.27
C CYS A 8 17.12 8.39 -5.15
N GLY A 9 17.63 9.59 -4.85
CA GLY A 9 18.68 9.78 -3.85
C GLY A 9 19.97 9.06 -4.26
N ARG A 10 20.48 8.21 -3.35
CA ARG A 10 21.73 7.45 -3.57
C ARG A 10 21.51 6.05 -4.17
N ARG A 11 20.25 5.63 -4.35
CA ARG A 11 19.95 4.33 -4.98
C ARG A 11 20.28 4.41 -6.47
N ARG A 12 20.49 3.23 -7.07
CA ARG A 12 20.76 3.13 -8.51
C ARG A 12 19.49 3.34 -9.34
N ASP A 13 18.38 2.82 -8.84
CA ASP A 13 17.10 2.78 -9.54
C ASP A 13 16.02 3.33 -8.60
N MET A 14 15.05 4.03 -9.18
CA MET A 14 13.91 4.60 -8.48
C MET A 14 12.78 3.58 -8.47
N GLU A 15 12.48 3.02 -7.30
CA GLU A 15 11.39 2.04 -7.12
C GLU A 15 10.14 2.65 -6.45
N ASP A 16 10.27 3.81 -5.81
CA ASP A 16 9.14 4.53 -5.24
C ASP A 16 8.25 5.14 -6.33
N ALA A 17 6.96 5.20 -6.04
CA ALA A 17 5.97 5.96 -6.78
C ALA A 17 5.11 6.77 -5.82
N VAL A 18 4.62 7.90 -6.31
CA VAL A 18 3.80 8.82 -5.55
C VAL A 18 2.63 9.27 -6.42
N SER A 19 1.46 9.51 -5.82
CA SER A 19 0.24 9.81 -6.58
C SER A 19 -0.64 10.80 -5.82
N VAL A 20 -0.90 11.95 -6.46
CA VAL A 20 -1.81 12.97 -5.95
C VAL A 20 -2.95 13.18 -6.93
N ARG A 21 -4.18 13.06 -6.44
CA ARG A 21 -5.41 13.27 -7.22
C ARG A 21 -6.34 14.20 -6.46
N ARG A 22 -6.39 15.45 -6.88
CA ARG A 22 -7.36 16.41 -6.34
C ARG A 22 -8.75 16.07 -6.87
N GLU A 23 -9.76 16.15 -6.01
CA GLU A 23 -11.16 16.00 -6.43
C GLU A 23 -11.37 14.70 -7.21
N PHE A 24 -10.66 13.64 -6.77
CA PHE A 24 -10.80 12.30 -7.36
C PHE A 24 -12.21 11.73 -7.09
N LEU A 25 -12.84 12.22 -6.02
CA LEU A 25 -14.26 12.16 -5.73
C LEU A 25 -14.72 13.58 -5.33
N PRO A 26 -16.03 13.92 -5.39
CA PRO A 26 -16.53 15.24 -5.02
C PRO A 26 -16.06 15.66 -3.62
N ASP A 27 -15.38 16.80 -3.52
CA ASP A 27 -14.79 17.36 -2.28
C ASP A 27 -13.76 16.46 -1.56
N HIS A 28 -13.24 15.41 -2.22
CA HIS A 28 -12.23 14.53 -1.63
C HIS A 28 -10.95 14.53 -2.48
N HIS A 29 -9.80 14.55 -1.80
CA HIS A 29 -8.48 14.48 -2.42
C HIS A 29 -7.77 13.19 -2.00
N PHE A 30 -7.08 12.56 -2.94
CA PHE A 30 -6.31 11.34 -2.71
C PHE A 30 -4.81 11.65 -2.76
N PHE A 31 -4.08 11.06 -1.82
CA PHE A 31 -2.63 11.08 -1.73
C PHE A 31 -2.14 9.66 -1.47
N GLY A 32 -1.16 9.19 -2.23
CA GLY A 32 -0.59 7.86 -2.08
C GLY A 32 0.92 7.88 -2.21
N VAL A 33 1.59 7.15 -1.33
CA VAL A 33 3.04 6.86 -1.41
C VAL A 33 3.20 5.35 -1.47
N PHE A 34 3.97 4.90 -2.45
CA PHE A 34 4.18 3.50 -2.76
C PHE A 34 5.67 3.23 -2.83
N ASP A 35 6.20 2.46 -1.88
CA ASP A 35 7.61 2.09 -1.82
C ASP A 35 7.76 0.70 -2.45
N GLY A 36 8.32 0.66 -3.66
CA GLY A 36 8.51 -0.58 -4.41
C GLY A 36 9.75 -1.33 -3.96
N HIS A 37 9.70 -2.67 -4.00
CA HIS A 37 10.88 -3.50 -3.75
C HIS A 37 11.00 -4.62 -4.78
N GLY A 38 12.23 -4.87 -5.22
CA GLY A 38 12.55 -5.88 -6.22
C GLY A 38 12.39 -5.39 -7.66
N CYS A 39 11.51 -4.39 -7.88
CA CYS A 39 11.36 -3.59 -9.10
C CYS A 39 10.27 -2.52 -8.88
N SER A 40 10.28 -1.45 -9.68
CA SER A 40 9.32 -0.33 -9.58
C SER A 40 7.89 -0.62 -10.08
N HIS A 41 7.65 -1.71 -10.81
CA HIS A 41 6.40 -1.87 -11.57
C HIS A 41 5.14 -2.03 -10.69
N VAL A 42 5.25 -2.63 -9.50
CA VAL A 42 4.11 -2.76 -8.57
C VAL A 42 3.78 -1.39 -7.96
N ALA A 43 4.78 -0.65 -7.50
CA ALA A 43 4.59 0.70 -6.97
C ALA A 43 4.02 1.64 -8.04
N THR A 44 4.55 1.58 -9.27
CA THR A 44 4.05 2.34 -10.42
C THR A 44 2.58 2.00 -10.70
N SER A 45 2.24 0.71 -10.74
CA SER A 45 0.86 0.26 -10.93
C SER A 45 -0.06 0.75 -9.82
N CYS A 46 0.37 0.70 -8.56
CA CYS A 46 -0.38 1.26 -7.44
C CYS A 46 -0.62 2.77 -7.61
N GLY A 47 0.40 3.53 -8.00
CA GLY A 47 0.28 4.97 -8.28
C GLY A 47 -0.72 5.30 -9.40
N GLU A 48 -0.80 4.46 -10.42
CA GLU A 48 -1.68 4.63 -11.57
C GLU A 48 -3.11 4.12 -11.38
N GLN A 49 -3.33 3.11 -10.53
CA GLN A 49 -4.60 2.38 -10.45
C GLN A 49 -5.31 2.52 -9.10
N MET A 50 -4.60 2.67 -7.98
CA MET A 50 -5.22 2.65 -6.64
C MET A 50 -6.36 3.66 -6.50
N HIS A 51 -6.16 4.91 -6.94
CA HIS A 51 -7.19 5.94 -6.88
C HIS A 51 -8.41 5.63 -7.77
N LYS A 52 -8.24 4.93 -8.89
CA LYS A 52 -9.36 4.53 -9.78
C LYS A 52 -10.17 3.40 -9.15
N ILE A 53 -9.49 2.40 -8.61
CA ILE A 53 -10.11 1.31 -7.84
C ILE A 53 -10.94 1.90 -6.69
N MET A 54 -10.38 2.86 -5.95
CA MET A 54 -11.08 3.52 -4.84
C MET A 54 -12.33 4.28 -5.26
N VAL A 55 -12.33 4.92 -6.45
CA VAL A 55 -13.54 5.57 -6.99
C VAL A 55 -14.64 4.52 -7.21
N GLU A 56 -14.29 3.41 -7.85
CA GLU A 56 -15.25 2.32 -8.13
C GLU A 56 -15.80 1.67 -6.85
N GLU A 57 -14.95 1.44 -5.86
CA GLU A 57 -15.34 0.90 -4.54
C GLU A 57 -16.19 1.89 -3.73
N ALA A 58 -15.91 3.18 -3.83
CA ALA A 58 -16.68 4.24 -3.17
C ALA A 58 -18.05 4.43 -3.80
N ASP A 59 -18.16 4.32 -5.13
CA ASP A 59 -19.43 4.42 -5.85
C ASP A 59 -20.32 3.21 -5.60
N SER A 60 -19.73 2.01 -5.53
CA SER A 60 -20.45 0.77 -5.22
C SER A 60 -21.07 0.73 -3.83
N THR A 61 -20.63 1.59 -2.90
CA THR A 61 -21.13 1.65 -1.51
C THR A 61 -22.05 2.81 -1.19
N ARG A 62 -22.36 3.67 -2.17
CA ARG A 62 -23.22 4.86 -1.96
C ARG A 62 -24.64 4.57 -1.47
N SER A 63 -25.12 3.34 -1.64
CA SER A 63 -26.50 2.93 -1.29
C SER A 63 -26.66 2.39 0.13
N THR A 64 -25.57 2.27 0.90
CA THR A 64 -25.61 1.71 2.26
C THR A 64 -25.83 2.82 3.30
N ARG A 65 -26.79 2.65 4.23
CA ARG A 65 -27.02 3.55 5.38
C ARG A 65 -25.98 3.31 6.49
N SER A 66 -24.72 3.17 6.14
CA SER A 66 -23.62 3.02 7.10
C SER A 66 -23.11 4.37 7.57
N ASP A 67 -22.44 4.36 8.72
CA ASP A 67 -21.66 5.52 9.17
C ASP A 67 -20.55 5.84 8.15
N ASP A 68 -20.23 7.13 7.97
CA ASP A 68 -19.24 7.57 6.99
C ASP A 68 -17.87 6.92 7.24
N ALA A 69 -17.48 6.70 8.51
CA ALA A 69 -16.22 6.05 8.85
C ALA A 69 -16.23 4.57 8.47
N GLU A 70 -17.30 3.84 8.79
CA GLU A 70 -17.45 2.42 8.43
C GLU A 70 -17.44 2.22 6.91
N ARG A 71 -18.11 3.12 6.17
CA ARG A 71 -18.07 3.13 4.71
C ARG A 71 -16.65 3.27 4.19
N TRP A 72 -15.90 4.26 4.68
CA TRP A 72 -14.52 4.51 4.26
C TRP A 72 -13.57 3.37 4.63
N MET A 73 -13.75 2.76 5.80
CA MET A 73 -13.02 1.55 6.19
C MET A 73 -13.21 0.44 5.16
N GLY A 74 -14.47 0.14 4.80
CA GLY A 74 -14.77 -0.87 3.80
C GLY A 74 -14.22 -0.53 2.40
N VAL A 75 -14.28 0.74 1.99
CA VAL A 75 -13.71 1.19 0.70
C VAL A 75 -12.20 0.94 0.67
N MET A 76 -11.48 1.32 1.72
CA MET A 76 -10.03 1.12 1.81
C MET A 76 -9.66 -0.36 1.78
N GLU A 77 -10.32 -1.19 2.60
CA GLU A 77 -10.04 -2.63 2.67
C GLU A 77 -10.27 -3.35 1.34
N ARG A 78 -11.39 -3.07 0.66
CA ARG A 78 -11.68 -3.67 -0.65
C ARG A 78 -10.74 -3.14 -1.73
N SER A 79 -10.39 -1.86 -1.69
CA SER A 79 -9.47 -1.27 -2.68
C SER A 79 -8.08 -1.89 -2.61
N PHE A 80 -7.54 -2.08 -1.40
CA PHE A 80 -6.22 -2.71 -1.22
C PHE A 80 -6.26 -4.19 -1.62
N ALA A 81 -7.32 -4.92 -1.24
CA ALA A 81 -7.49 -6.32 -1.65
C ALA A 81 -7.61 -6.47 -3.17
N ARG A 82 -8.35 -5.56 -3.82
CA ARG A 82 -8.50 -5.54 -5.27
C ARG A 82 -7.21 -5.13 -5.99
N MET A 83 -6.48 -4.14 -5.47
CA MET A 83 -5.17 -3.75 -6.00
C MET A 83 -4.19 -4.92 -5.95
N ASP A 84 -4.17 -5.70 -4.86
CA ASP A 84 -3.37 -6.92 -4.76
C ASP A 84 -3.78 -7.98 -5.79
N ALA A 85 -5.07 -8.25 -5.92
CA ALA A 85 -5.59 -9.20 -6.89
C ALA A 85 -5.26 -8.80 -8.35
N GLU A 86 -5.35 -7.51 -8.68
CA GLU A 86 -4.97 -6.96 -9.99
C GLU A 86 -3.44 -7.00 -10.19
N ALA A 87 -2.65 -6.73 -9.16
CA ALA A 87 -1.19 -6.82 -9.20
C ALA A 87 -0.68 -8.26 -9.38
N VAL A 88 -1.43 -9.27 -8.90
CA VAL A 88 -1.17 -10.70 -9.14
C VAL A 88 -1.63 -11.11 -10.55
N SER A 89 -2.79 -10.62 -10.99
CA SER A 89 -3.43 -11.02 -12.26
C SER A 89 -2.84 -10.32 -13.49
N SER A 90 -2.18 -9.18 -13.31
CA SER A 90 -1.48 -8.42 -14.34
C SER A 90 -0.24 -9.20 -14.83
N ARG A 91 -0.49 -10.18 -15.70
CA ARG A 91 0.47 -10.57 -16.73
C ARG A 91 0.57 -9.40 -17.68
N SER A 92 1.74 -8.77 -17.79
CA SER A 92 2.00 -7.62 -18.66
C SER A 92 1.34 -7.82 -20.04
N ARG A 93 0.14 -7.27 -20.22
CA ARG A 93 -0.54 -7.26 -21.51
C ARG A 93 -0.06 -6.00 -22.25
N ALA A 94 0.75 -6.27 -23.27
CA ALA A 94 1.00 -5.45 -24.45
C ALA A 94 2.12 -4.38 -24.41
N SER A 95 2.98 -4.47 -25.44
CA SER A 95 3.56 -3.38 -26.25
C SER A 95 3.95 -2.08 -25.54
N GLY A 96 5.26 -1.90 -25.32
CA GLY A 96 5.87 -0.70 -24.75
C GLY A 96 6.29 -0.92 -23.31
N ALA A 97 7.42 -1.62 -23.12
CA ALA A 97 7.86 -2.05 -21.81
C ALA A 97 8.12 -0.86 -20.86
N PRO A 98 7.66 -0.91 -19.59
CA PRO A 98 8.24 -0.07 -18.57
C PRO A 98 9.73 -0.40 -18.45
N THR A 99 10.56 0.62 -18.26
CA THR A 99 12.01 0.55 -18.08
C THR A 99 12.41 -0.08 -16.73
N CYS A 100 11.75 -1.15 -16.31
CA CYS A 100 12.20 -1.86 -15.12
C CYS A 100 13.31 -2.86 -15.48
N ARG A 101 14.34 -2.92 -14.63
CA ARG A 101 15.43 -3.91 -14.68
C ARG A 101 15.02 -5.35 -14.41
N CYS A 102 13.73 -5.63 -14.19
CA CYS A 102 13.26 -7.00 -14.20
C CYS A 102 13.43 -7.54 -15.63
N GLU A 103 14.60 -8.09 -15.95
CA GLU A 103 14.95 -8.78 -17.22
C GLU A 103 14.08 -10.00 -17.51
N LEU A 104 13.00 -10.22 -16.76
CA LEU A 104 12.11 -11.34 -16.90
C LEU A 104 10.69 -10.83 -17.06
N GLN A 105 10.31 -10.65 -18.32
CA GLN A 105 8.93 -10.75 -18.81
C GLN A 105 8.40 -12.19 -18.65
N LEU A 106 8.63 -12.81 -17.48
CA LEU A 106 8.29 -14.19 -17.16
C LEU A 106 7.52 -14.24 -15.83
N PRO A 107 6.74 -15.30 -15.57
CA PRO A 107 6.00 -15.53 -14.32
C PRO A 107 6.86 -15.68 -13.05
N LYS A 108 8.10 -15.16 -13.01
CA LYS A 108 9.06 -15.26 -11.90
C LYS A 108 9.18 -13.99 -11.04
N CYS A 109 8.41 -12.94 -11.33
CA CYS A 109 8.39 -11.70 -10.55
C CYS A 109 7.45 -11.79 -9.33
N ASP A 110 7.39 -12.95 -8.67
CA ASP A 110 6.54 -13.18 -7.50
C ASP A 110 7.09 -12.53 -6.23
N HIS A 111 8.38 -12.17 -6.25
CA HIS A 111 9.11 -11.50 -5.18
C HIS A 111 9.12 -9.98 -5.29
N VAL A 112 8.39 -9.43 -6.27
CA VAL A 112 8.21 -7.99 -6.40
C VAL A 112 6.94 -7.58 -5.69
N GLY A 113 7.03 -6.50 -4.94
CA GLY A 113 5.90 -5.93 -4.23
C GLY A 113 6.03 -4.43 -4.06
N SER A 114 5.06 -3.88 -3.34
CA SER A 114 5.06 -2.47 -2.96
C SER A 114 4.40 -2.30 -1.61
N MET A 115 4.94 -1.39 -0.81
CA MET A 115 4.20 -0.78 0.28
C MET A 115 3.18 0.21 -0.29
N ALA A 116 2.18 0.54 0.50
CA ALA A 116 1.19 1.55 0.16
C ALA A 116 0.71 2.24 1.44
N VAL A 117 0.91 3.56 1.51
CA VAL A 117 0.19 4.41 2.44
C VAL A 117 -0.64 5.41 1.63
N VAL A 118 -1.93 5.41 1.90
CA VAL A 118 -2.93 6.24 1.21
C VAL A 118 -3.62 7.13 2.22
N ALA A 119 -3.85 8.39 1.86
CA ALA A 119 -4.67 9.33 2.61
C ALA A 119 -5.76 9.91 1.70
N VAL A 120 -7.00 9.88 2.18
CA VAL A 120 -8.13 10.59 1.59
C VAL A 120 -8.51 11.74 2.50
N VAL A 121 -8.38 12.95 1.97
CA VAL A 121 -8.74 14.19 2.66
C VAL A 121 -10.10 14.63 2.13
N GLY A 122 -11.14 14.51 2.96
CA GLY A 122 -12.48 15.02 2.69
C GLY A 122 -12.81 16.26 3.51
N PRO A 123 -14.05 16.77 3.40
CA PRO A 123 -14.48 17.97 4.13
C PRO A 123 -14.68 17.72 5.64
N ARG A 124 -14.97 16.48 6.02
CA ARG A 124 -15.27 16.09 7.40
C ARG A 124 -14.25 15.12 8.00
N HIS A 125 -13.54 14.40 7.14
CA HIS A 125 -12.75 13.25 7.55
C HIS A 125 -11.40 13.22 6.85
N LEU A 126 -10.36 12.87 7.61
CA LEU A 126 -9.09 12.40 7.08
C LEU A 126 -9.03 10.89 7.28
N VAL A 127 -9.03 10.15 6.18
CA VAL A 127 -8.99 8.69 6.18
C VAL A 127 -7.62 8.22 5.71
N VAL A 128 -6.87 7.54 6.56
CA VAL A 128 -5.56 6.95 6.19
C VAL A 128 -5.69 5.44 6.05
N ALA A 129 -4.94 4.82 5.16
CA ALA A 129 -4.84 3.38 5.00
C ALA A 129 -3.37 3.01 4.76
N ASN A 130 -2.80 2.13 5.59
CA ASN A 130 -1.40 1.71 5.47
C ASN A 130 -1.27 0.20 5.22
N CYS A 131 -0.36 -0.20 4.34
CA CYS A 131 0.08 -1.56 4.09
C CYS A 131 1.60 -1.53 3.84
N GLY A 132 2.39 -1.97 4.82
CA GLY A 132 3.84 -1.81 4.80
C GLY A 132 4.40 -0.94 5.90
N ASP A 133 5.61 -0.44 5.70
CA ASP A 133 6.37 0.39 6.64
C ASP A 133 6.62 1.84 6.18
N SER A 134 5.99 2.25 5.08
CA SER A 134 5.70 3.67 4.84
C SER A 134 4.76 4.20 5.92
N ARG A 135 4.75 5.53 6.13
CA ARG A 135 4.03 6.14 7.26
C ARG A 135 3.35 7.46 6.91
N ALA A 136 2.13 7.62 7.41
CA ALA A 136 1.42 8.89 7.45
C ALA A 136 1.49 9.50 8.86
N ILE A 137 1.72 10.81 8.93
CA ILE A 137 1.77 11.60 10.15
C ILE A 137 0.97 12.90 9.95
N ILE A 138 0.32 13.40 11.00
CA ILE A 138 -0.30 14.73 11.01
C ILE A 138 0.44 15.64 11.99
N GLY A 139 0.69 16.88 11.57
CA GLY A 139 1.13 17.95 12.45
C GLY A 139 -0.08 18.65 13.07
N ARG A 140 -0.24 18.59 14.38
CA ARG A 140 -1.33 19.28 15.10
C ARG A 140 -0.77 19.91 16.38
N GLU A 141 -1.03 21.20 16.57
CA GLU A 141 -0.63 21.94 17.78
C GLU A 141 0.88 21.82 18.10
N GLY A 142 1.71 21.79 17.06
CA GLY A 142 3.17 21.64 17.20
C GLY A 142 3.65 20.21 17.48
N ALA A 143 2.74 19.24 17.58
CA ALA A 143 3.06 17.82 17.75
C ALA A 143 2.92 17.04 16.44
N ALA A 144 3.77 16.02 16.26
CA ALA A 144 3.63 15.03 15.20
C ALA A 144 2.85 13.82 15.74
N ILE A 145 1.67 13.57 15.19
CA ILE A 145 0.78 12.48 15.59
C ILE A 145 0.79 11.42 14.49
N PRO A 146 1.18 10.16 14.76
CA PRO A 146 1.14 9.11 13.76
C PRO A 146 -0.31 8.78 13.38
N LEU A 147 -0.57 8.67 12.07
CA LEU A 147 -1.87 8.24 11.54
C LEU A 147 -1.88 6.77 11.11
N SER A 148 -0.71 6.13 11.08
CA SER A 148 -0.52 4.73 10.73
C SER A 148 0.60 4.13 11.57
N SER A 149 0.50 2.83 11.86
CA SER A 149 1.61 2.05 12.40
C SER A 149 2.29 1.24 11.30
N ASP A 150 3.61 1.14 11.36
CA ASP A 150 4.37 0.30 10.44
C ASP A 150 4.03 -1.18 10.66
N HIS A 151 3.95 -1.93 9.56
CA HIS A 151 3.75 -3.38 9.56
C HIS A 151 5.10 -4.09 9.61
N LYS A 152 5.76 -4.02 10.78
CA LYS A 152 7.04 -4.70 11.01
C LYS A 152 6.81 -6.15 11.45
N PRO A 153 7.62 -7.13 10.99
CA PRO A 153 7.42 -8.54 11.33
C PRO A 153 7.55 -8.86 12.83
N ASP A 154 8.26 -8.04 13.60
CA ASP A 154 8.42 -8.16 15.06
C ASP A 154 7.35 -7.41 15.86
N ARG A 155 6.41 -6.71 15.20
CA ARG A 155 5.24 -6.13 15.87
C ARG A 155 4.40 -7.26 16.48
N PRO A 156 3.99 -7.20 17.76
CA PRO A 156 3.42 -8.37 18.45
C PRO A 156 2.24 -9.05 17.73
N ASP A 157 1.30 -8.27 17.21
CA ASP A 157 0.14 -8.77 16.47
C ASP A 157 0.54 -9.41 15.12
N GLU A 158 1.50 -8.82 14.42
CA GLU A 158 2.00 -9.34 13.14
C GLU A 158 2.87 -10.59 13.32
N LEU A 159 3.71 -10.61 14.36
CA LEU A 159 4.51 -11.76 14.73
C LEU A 159 3.61 -12.97 15.06
N GLU A 160 2.59 -12.76 15.90
CA GLU A 160 1.62 -13.78 16.25
C GLU A 160 0.88 -14.29 15.00
N ARG A 161 0.40 -13.37 14.14
CA ARG A 161 -0.27 -13.73 12.88
C ARG A 161 0.63 -14.57 11.96
N ILE A 162 1.89 -14.16 11.78
CA ILE A 162 2.85 -14.88 10.94
C ILE A 162 3.10 -16.29 11.49
N GLN A 163 3.32 -16.42 12.81
CA GLN A 163 3.59 -17.70 13.46
C GLN A 163 2.37 -18.62 13.44
N ALA A 164 1.16 -18.07 13.67
CA ALA A 164 -0.09 -18.82 13.60
C ALA A 164 -0.36 -19.39 12.19
N ALA A 165 0.11 -18.70 11.14
CA ALA A 165 0.07 -19.20 9.76
C ALA A 165 1.16 -20.25 9.44
N GLY A 166 2.02 -20.61 10.40
CA GLY A 166 3.16 -21.52 10.20
C GLY A 166 4.43 -20.83 9.70
N GLY A 167 4.45 -19.50 9.69
CA GLY A 167 5.58 -18.67 9.25
C GLY A 167 6.65 -18.51 10.31
N ARG A 168 7.78 -17.90 9.92
CA ARG A 168 8.85 -17.55 10.85
C ARG A 168 9.29 -16.10 10.66
N VAL A 169 9.61 -15.44 11.75
CA VAL A 169 10.31 -14.16 11.75
C VAL A 169 11.74 -14.43 12.18
N ILE A 170 12.69 -14.06 11.33
CA ILE A 170 14.12 -14.30 11.51
C ILE A 170 14.81 -12.95 11.57
N PHE A 171 15.66 -12.75 12.58
CA PHE A 171 16.47 -11.54 12.70
C PHE A 171 17.73 -11.68 11.83
N TRP A 172 17.72 -11.02 10.68
CA TRP A 172 18.81 -10.96 9.71
C TRP A 172 18.90 -9.54 9.17
N ASP A 173 19.73 -8.70 9.80
CA ASP A 173 19.74 -7.25 9.56
C ASP A 173 18.33 -6.64 9.71
N GLY A 174 17.76 -6.84 10.90
CA GLY A 174 16.37 -6.53 11.25
C GLY A 174 15.44 -7.75 11.22
N ALA A 175 14.22 -7.57 11.74
CA ALA A 175 13.20 -8.61 11.73
C ALA A 175 12.64 -8.80 10.32
N ARG A 176 12.66 -10.04 9.81
CA ARG A 176 12.21 -10.35 8.45
C ARG A 176 11.36 -11.61 8.41
N VAL A 177 10.31 -11.60 7.58
CA VAL A 177 9.51 -12.80 7.28
C VAL A 177 10.40 -13.78 6.52
N PHE A 178 10.62 -14.96 7.11
CA PHE A 178 11.59 -15.98 6.68
C PHE A 178 13.02 -15.48 6.42
N GLY A 179 13.43 -14.37 7.05
CA GLY A 179 14.75 -13.77 6.79
C GLY A 179 14.83 -12.97 5.49
N VAL A 180 13.72 -12.81 4.75
CA VAL A 180 13.68 -12.17 3.44
C VAL A 180 13.13 -10.74 3.51
N LEU A 181 11.84 -10.59 3.79
CA LEU A 181 11.15 -9.30 3.70
C LEU A 181 11.03 -8.60 5.06
N ALA A 182 11.42 -7.33 5.14
CA ALA A 182 11.49 -6.54 6.38
C ALA A 182 10.15 -5.91 6.81
N MET A 183 9.07 -6.26 6.12
CA MET A 183 7.69 -5.90 6.44
C MET A 183 6.80 -7.14 6.40
N SER A 184 5.74 -7.11 7.18
CA SER A 184 4.77 -8.21 7.31
C SER A 184 3.55 -8.05 6.39
N ARG A 185 3.40 -6.90 5.74
CA ARG A 185 2.31 -6.58 4.81
C ARG A 185 2.82 -5.82 3.62
N ALA A 186 2.31 -6.16 2.44
CA ALA A 186 2.66 -5.55 1.17
C ALA A 186 1.61 -5.90 0.11
N ILE A 187 1.57 -5.12 -0.97
CA ILE A 187 0.81 -5.44 -2.18
C ILE A 187 1.65 -6.36 -3.06
N ARG A 188 1.03 -7.42 -3.58
CA ARG A 188 1.63 -8.54 -4.32
C ARG A 188 2.44 -9.48 -3.42
N ASP A 189 3.77 -9.54 -3.54
CA ASP A 189 4.64 -10.49 -2.83
C ASP A 189 4.09 -11.92 -2.78
N SER A 190 3.63 -12.42 -3.92
CA SER A 190 2.88 -13.69 -4.03
C SER A 190 3.61 -14.87 -3.39
N TYR A 191 4.95 -14.91 -3.48
CA TYR A 191 5.76 -16.00 -2.93
C TYR A 191 5.77 -16.08 -1.40
N LEU A 192 5.42 -14.98 -0.70
CA LEU A 192 5.34 -14.92 0.75
C LEU A 192 3.90 -14.95 1.26
N LYS A 193 2.90 -15.11 0.39
CA LYS A 193 1.54 -15.40 0.86
C LYS A 193 1.50 -16.83 1.46
N PRO A 194 0.82 -17.06 2.60
CA PRO A 194 -0.11 -16.16 3.30
C PRO A 194 0.54 -15.32 4.43
N PHE A 195 1.86 -15.26 4.53
CA PHE A 195 2.58 -14.60 5.64
C PHE A 195 2.68 -13.09 5.44
N VAL A 196 2.91 -12.65 4.21
CA VAL A 196 2.81 -11.25 3.78
C VAL A 196 1.46 -11.04 3.10
N ILE A 197 0.66 -10.13 3.66
CA ILE A 197 -0.73 -9.93 3.23
C ILE A 197 -1.01 -8.46 2.86
N PRO A 198 -1.94 -8.21 1.92
CA PRO A 198 -2.35 -6.85 1.56
C PRO A 198 -3.46 -6.29 2.48
N HIS A 199 -4.09 -7.16 3.27
CA HIS A 199 -5.42 -6.96 3.83
C HIS A 199 -5.36 -6.80 5.34
N ARG A 200 -5.30 -5.53 5.77
CA ARG A 200 -5.95 -4.94 6.95
C ARG A 200 -5.35 -3.55 7.13
N ALA A 201 -5.65 -2.66 6.18
CA ALA A 201 -5.15 -1.31 6.28
C ALA A 201 -5.62 -0.70 7.60
N GLU A 202 -4.70 -0.12 8.37
CA GLU A 202 -5.09 0.61 9.57
C GLU A 202 -5.80 1.87 9.11
N VAL A 203 -7.11 1.90 9.33
CA VAL A 203 -7.96 3.02 8.94
C VAL A 203 -8.18 3.93 10.13
N LEU A 204 -7.52 5.08 10.11
CA LEU A 204 -7.79 6.16 11.04
C LEU A 204 -8.67 7.19 10.35
N VAL A 205 -9.83 7.44 10.95
CA VAL A 205 -10.74 8.52 10.56
C VAL A 205 -10.64 9.59 11.64
N LEU A 206 -10.06 10.73 11.30
CA LEU A 206 -10.05 11.93 12.14
C LEU A 206 -11.22 12.86 11.84
#